data_AF-A0A0V8RTB3-F1
#
_entry.id   AF-A0A0V8RTB3-F1
#
_cell.length_a   1.000
_cell.length_b   1.000
_cell.length_c   1.000
_cell.angle_alpha   90.00
_cell.angle_beta   90.00
_cell.angle_gamma   90.00
#
_symmetry.space_group_name_H-M   'P 1'
#
loop_
_entity.id
_entity.type
_entity.pdbx_description
1 polymer ?
#
loop_
_entity_poly.entity_id
_entity_poly.type
_entity_poly.pdbx_seq_one_letter_code
_entity_poly.pdbx_strand_id
1 'polypeptide(L)'
;MPCRSARATETVRFDLISIFPDYFAPLRLSLMGKAEDAGLVHLQAHDLREWATGKHRSVDDTPYGGGAGMVMRADVWARALDEVLAMPLAERDGDGSQASPRRVLAIPTPSGTPLTQARVEDLARADQIIVACGRYEGIDARVAEHYRGAGVEVVEFSIGDYVLNGGEVAAMVLTEAVARLLDGFMGNPDSLVEESHSGAGLLEYPVFTKPREFRSLAIPEVLLGGNHAAIERWRRDRAIEKTARVRPDLALSLDASSLTREDRAMLARCGVAYPRGGAAERLNVRQAGLEDVVAVSELAARTFPDACPENLPEEAIAEHIATQLTADVFDALISDPERHRLFVAEVWGGLVGYVLTHVGPDALPSDMVRPGRVEEGSAYLSKCYVDEAWRGSGVADALIERAIADARDLGHAAVVLGTNRGNKEAQAFYKHHGFRKRSSRTFDVGGVRNYDVVMVRDLTA
;
A
#
# COMPACT_ATOMS: atom_id res chain seq x y z
N MET A 1 9.38 -32.70 -16.93
CA MET A 1 9.77 -31.61 -17.84
C MET A 1 8.83 -31.58 -19.02
N PRO A 2 8.23 -30.43 -19.32
CA PRO A 2 8.08 -29.98 -20.69
C PRO A 2 9.06 -28.83 -20.95
N CYS A 3 9.74 -28.91 -22.09
CA CYS A 3 10.66 -27.91 -22.60
C CYS A 3 9.94 -26.57 -22.72
N ARG A 4 10.34 -25.56 -21.94
CA ARG A 4 9.95 -24.18 -22.20
C ARG A 4 10.64 -23.78 -23.52
N SER A 5 9.82 -23.58 -24.55
CA SER A 5 10.22 -22.86 -25.76
C SER A 5 10.95 -21.58 -25.33
N ALA A 6 12.22 -21.43 -25.72
CA ALA A 6 12.94 -20.17 -25.59
C ALA A 6 12.24 -19.17 -26.50
N ARG A 7 11.40 -18.30 -25.93
CA ARG A 7 11.04 -17.05 -26.61
C ARG A 7 12.36 -16.32 -26.90
N ALA A 8 12.55 -15.87 -28.14
CA ALA A 8 13.63 -14.96 -28.47
C ALA A 8 13.58 -13.78 -27.50
N THR A 9 14.70 -13.48 -26.86
CA THR A 9 14.84 -12.40 -25.87
C THR A 9 14.52 -11.07 -26.54
N GLU A 10 13.43 -10.43 -26.10
CA GLU A 10 13.08 -9.07 -26.51
C GLU A 10 14.21 -8.14 -26.08
N THR A 11 15.04 -7.72 -27.03
CA THR A 11 16.20 -6.86 -26.77
C THR A 11 15.76 -5.41 -26.83
N VAL A 12 15.91 -4.67 -25.74
CA VAL A 12 15.62 -3.24 -25.72
C VAL A 12 16.87 -2.44 -26.06
N ARG A 13 16.72 -1.47 -26.97
CA ARG A 13 17.79 -0.53 -27.32
C ARG A 13 17.65 0.78 -26.55
N PHE A 14 18.72 1.22 -25.92
CA PHE A 14 18.84 2.53 -25.28
C PHE A 14 19.82 3.41 -26.06
N ASP A 15 19.36 4.59 -26.48
CA ASP A 15 20.21 5.62 -27.10
C ASP A 15 20.25 6.86 -26.18
N LEU A 16 21.37 7.05 -25.49
CA LEU A 16 21.55 8.12 -24.52
C LEU A 16 22.32 9.27 -25.18
N ILE A 17 21.64 10.38 -25.46
CA ILE A 17 22.22 11.54 -26.12
C ILE A 17 22.56 12.59 -25.06
N SER A 18 23.84 12.94 -24.95
CA SER A 18 24.34 13.93 -24.00
C SER A 18 25.56 14.66 -24.56
N ILE A 19 25.92 15.79 -23.97
CA ILE A 19 27.24 16.41 -24.18
C ILE A 19 28.34 15.83 -23.27
N PHE A 20 28.03 14.82 -22.47
CA PHE A 20 28.97 14.09 -21.62
C PHE A 20 28.70 12.58 -21.72
N PRO A 21 28.95 11.93 -22.88
CA PRO A 21 28.67 10.50 -23.04
C PRO A 21 29.41 9.62 -22.01
N ASP A 22 30.60 10.04 -21.57
CA ASP A 22 31.38 9.35 -20.54
C ASP A 22 30.65 9.22 -19.19
N TYR A 23 29.62 10.04 -18.95
CA TYR A 23 28.77 9.96 -17.74
C TYR A 23 28.06 8.60 -17.63
N PHE A 24 27.85 7.93 -18.77
CA PHE A 24 27.16 6.64 -18.85
C PHE A 24 28.08 5.43 -18.70
N ALA A 25 29.38 5.63 -18.51
CA ALA A 25 30.33 4.54 -18.26
C ALA A 25 29.89 3.58 -17.13
N PRO A 26 29.26 4.02 -16.03
CA PRO A 26 28.81 3.10 -14.97
C PRO A 26 27.72 2.12 -15.40
N LEU A 27 26.94 2.39 -16.46
CA LEU A 27 25.94 1.46 -16.97
C LEU A 27 26.56 0.18 -17.57
N ARG A 28 27.87 0.18 -17.86
CA ARG A 28 28.59 -1.02 -18.31
C ARG A 28 29.08 -1.90 -17.16
N LEU A 29 28.74 -1.57 -15.91
CA LEU A 29 29.14 -2.33 -14.73
C LEU A 29 28.06 -3.34 -14.31
N SER A 30 28.45 -4.29 -13.46
CA SER A 30 27.53 -5.19 -12.74
C SER A 30 26.55 -5.94 -13.67
N LEU A 31 25.28 -6.06 -13.27
CA LEU A 31 24.23 -6.77 -14.02
C LEU A 31 23.93 -6.13 -15.37
N MET A 32 24.00 -4.81 -15.48
CA MET A 32 23.74 -4.12 -16.74
C MET A 32 24.83 -4.43 -17.78
N GLY A 33 26.11 -4.41 -17.37
CA GLY A 33 27.21 -4.86 -18.24
C GLY A 33 27.08 -6.32 -18.68
N LYS A 34 26.71 -7.22 -17.75
CA LYS A 34 26.43 -8.62 -18.10
C LYS A 34 25.25 -8.78 -19.06
N ALA A 35 24.22 -7.97 -18.91
CA ALA A 35 23.06 -7.97 -19.80
C ALA A 35 23.44 -7.48 -21.20
N GLU A 36 24.30 -6.47 -21.30
CA GLU A 36 24.85 -5.99 -22.58
C GLU A 36 25.72 -7.08 -23.25
N ASP A 37 26.65 -7.69 -22.50
CA ASP A 37 27.50 -8.79 -22.99
C ASP A 37 26.68 -10.00 -23.48
N ALA A 38 25.54 -10.26 -22.84
CA ALA A 38 24.60 -11.32 -23.20
C ALA A 38 23.63 -10.92 -24.34
N GLY A 39 23.68 -9.67 -24.82
CA GLY A 39 22.80 -9.16 -25.86
C GLY A 39 21.35 -8.97 -25.42
N LEU A 40 21.07 -8.89 -24.11
CA LEU A 40 19.73 -8.62 -23.57
C LEU A 40 19.34 -7.14 -23.68
N VAL A 41 20.34 -6.26 -23.65
CA VAL A 41 20.20 -4.82 -23.81
C VAL A 41 21.25 -4.31 -24.77
N HIS A 42 20.90 -3.29 -25.55
CA HIS A 42 21.85 -2.59 -26.40
C HIS A 42 21.95 -1.13 -25.97
N LEU A 43 23.10 -0.72 -25.44
CA LEU A 43 23.30 0.63 -24.92
C LEU A 43 24.24 1.43 -25.83
N GLN A 44 23.78 2.58 -26.31
CA GLN A 44 24.61 3.52 -27.08
C GLN A 44 24.59 4.90 -26.44
N ALA A 45 25.78 5.45 -26.22
CA ALA A 45 25.99 6.80 -25.75
C ALA A 45 26.47 7.67 -26.91
N HIS A 46 25.79 8.80 -27.12
CA HIS A 46 26.01 9.70 -28.25
C HIS A 46 26.45 11.08 -27.75
N ASP A 47 27.55 11.63 -28.27
CA ASP A 47 27.92 13.03 -28.01
C ASP A 47 27.10 13.95 -28.92
N LEU A 48 26.15 14.71 -28.34
CA LEU A 48 25.31 15.64 -29.09
C LEU A 48 26.12 16.62 -29.96
N ARG A 49 27.36 16.94 -29.55
CA ARG A 49 28.22 17.84 -30.33
C ARG A 49 28.55 17.29 -31.72
N GLU A 50 28.39 15.99 -31.98
CA GLU A 50 28.64 15.38 -33.30
C GLU A 50 27.67 15.91 -34.37
N TRP A 51 26.47 16.32 -33.96
CA TRP A 51 25.49 16.94 -34.85
C TRP A 51 25.59 18.48 -34.89
N ALA A 52 26.47 19.08 -34.09
CA ALA A 52 26.64 20.52 -34.09
C ALA A 52 27.46 21.00 -35.30
N THR A 53 26.99 22.07 -35.95
CA THR A 53 27.70 22.71 -37.07
C THR A 53 28.69 23.76 -36.60
N GLY A 54 29.70 24.03 -37.45
CA GLY A 54 30.69 25.08 -37.24
C GLY A 54 31.89 24.65 -36.40
N LYS A 55 32.92 25.51 -36.41
CA LYS A 55 34.24 25.22 -35.81
C LYS A 55 34.19 24.88 -34.31
N HIS A 56 33.25 25.49 -33.58
CA HIS A 56 33.15 25.35 -32.13
C HIS A 56 32.17 24.28 -31.66
N ARG A 57 31.48 23.59 -32.59
CA ARG A 57 30.46 22.55 -32.28
C ARG A 57 29.49 22.99 -31.17
N SER A 58 28.96 24.22 -31.28
CA SER A 58 28.06 24.79 -30.26
C SER A 58 26.70 24.10 -30.28
N VAL A 59 26.27 23.64 -29.10
CA VAL A 59 24.99 22.96 -28.89
C VAL A 59 23.96 23.84 -28.18
N ASP A 60 24.35 25.04 -27.76
CA ASP A 60 23.54 25.96 -26.97
C ASP A 60 23.65 27.40 -27.50
N ASP A 61 22.67 28.22 -27.14
CA ASP A 61 22.62 29.66 -27.42
C ASP A 61 21.81 30.39 -26.33
N THR A 62 21.86 31.72 -26.34
CA THR A 62 21.12 32.58 -25.40
C THR A 62 19.60 32.44 -25.55
N PRO A 63 18.84 32.48 -24.43
CA PRO A 63 17.39 32.36 -24.49
C PRO A 63 16.72 33.59 -25.10
N TYR A 64 15.71 33.37 -25.95
CA TYR A 64 14.77 34.42 -26.32
C TYR A 64 13.97 34.90 -25.09
N GLY A 65 13.73 36.21 -24.99
CA GLY A 65 13.10 36.83 -23.82
C GLY A 65 14.09 37.31 -22.74
N GLY A 66 15.38 37.01 -22.92
CA GLY A 66 16.42 37.33 -21.93
C GLY A 66 16.42 36.35 -20.75
N GLY A 67 17.32 36.57 -19.79
CA GLY A 67 17.56 35.67 -18.67
C GLY A 67 19.04 35.29 -18.56
N ALA A 68 19.43 34.74 -17.41
CA ALA A 68 20.74 34.12 -17.25
C ALA A 68 20.71 32.70 -17.85
N GLY A 69 21.87 32.17 -18.24
CA GLY A 69 22.00 30.80 -18.73
C GLY A 69 21.92 30.66 -20.26
N MET A 70 21.90 29.41 -20.72
CA MET A 70 21.91 29.02 -22.13
C MET A 70 20.83 27.97 -22.36
N VAL A 71 20.26 27.91 -23.56
CA VAL A 71 19.27 26.90 -23.97
C VAL A 71 19.86 26.05 -25.09
N MET A 72 19.69 24.74 -25.00
CA MET A 72 20.20 23.83 -26.02
C MET A 72 19.40 23.97 -27.32
N ARG A 73 20.13 24.07 -28.43
CA ARG A 73 19.62 24.45 -29.75
C ARG A 73 18.76 23.36 -30.39
N ALA A 74 17.55 23.73 -30.81
CA ALA A 74 16.60 22.82 -31.46
C ALA A 74 17.15 22.17 -32.73
N ASP A 75 17.92 22.90 -33.55
CA ASP A 75 18.43 22.38 -34.84
C ASP A 75 19.52 21.32 -34.69
N VAL A 76 20.25 21.31 -33.56
CA VAL A 76 21.25 20.28 -33.26
C VAL A 76 20.56 19.04 -32.71
N TRP A 77 19.60 19.23 -31.79
CA TRP A 77 18.77 18.14 -31.27
C TRP A 77 17.97 17.44 -32.37
N ALA A 78 17.36 18.19 -33.28
CA ALA A 78 16.58 17.60 -34.39
C ALA A 78 17.45 16.68 -35.25
N ARG A 79 18.65 17.13 -35.63
CA ARG A 79 19.58 16.30 -36.43
C ARG A 79 19.98 15.01 -35.72
N ALA A 80 20.28 15.08 -34.43
CA ALA A 80 20.62 13.90 -33.65
C ALA A 80 19.44 12.92 -33.52
N LEU A 81 18.26 13.43 -33.16
CA LEU A 81 17.07 12.63 -32.94
C LEU A 81 16.56 12.01 -34.25
N ASP A 82 16.56 12.75 -35.36
CA ASP A 82 16.17 12.22 -36.68
C ASP A 82 17.07 11.06 -37.11
N GLU A 83 18.38 11.17 -36.90
CA GLU A 83 19.33 10.11 -37.23
C GLU A 83 19.14 8.87 -36.33
N VAL A 84 19.01 9.06 -35.02
CA VAL A 84 18.82 7.94 -34.06
C VAL A 84 17.47 7.25 -34.25
N LEU A 85 16.40 7.99 -34.54
CA LEU A 85 15.06 7.44 -34.81
C LEU A 85 15.02 6.64 -36.12
N ALA A 86 15.84 7.02 -37.11
CA ALA A 86 15.94 6.33 -38.39
C ALA A 86 16.76 5.02 -38.32
N MET A 87 17.43 4.74 -37.19
CA MET A 87 18.23 3.53 -37.06
C MET A 87 17.35 2.26 -37.13
N PRO A 88 17.76 1.25 -37.92
CA PRO A 88 17.07 -0.03 -37.96
C PRO A 88 17.09 -0.72 -36.59
N LEU A 89 15.95 -1.30 -36.21
CA LEU A 89 15.84 -2.18 -35.05
C LEU A 89 15.78 -3.63 -35.55
N ALA A 90 16.33 -4.56 -34.77
CA ALA A 90 16.27 -5.99 -35.13
C ALA A 90 14.81 -6.46 -35.22
N GLU A 91 14.49 -7.26 -36.23
CA GLU A 91 13.15 -7.81 -36.42
C GLU A 91 12.83 -8.80 -35.29
N ARG A 92 11.64 -8.68 -34.70
CA ARG A 92 11.13 -9.68 -33.74
C ARG A 92 10.77 -10.95 -34.52
N ASP A 93 11.49 -12.03 -34.31
CA ASP A 93 11.11 -13.35 -34.82
C ASP A 93 9.89 -13.88 -34.02
N GLY A 94 8.68 -13.48 -34.41
CA GLY A 94 7.45 -13.95 -33.78
C GLY A 94 6.16 -13.43 -34.44
N ASP A 95 5.34 -14.37 -34.94
CA ASP A 95 3.96 -14.21 -35.43
C ASP A 95 3.69 -12.93 -36.24
N GLY A 96 4.09 -12.93 -37.52
CA GLY A 96 3.36 -12.40 -38.69
C GLY A 96 2.77 -10.98 -38.66
N SER A 97 2.94 -10.23 -37.57
CA SER A 97 2.29 -8.96 -37.29
C SER A 97 3.29 -7.85 -37.60
N GLN A 98 3.03 -7.12 -38.69
CA GLN A 98 3.77 -5.94 -39.14
C GLN A 98 3.50 -4.72 -38.22
N ALA A 99 3.57 -4.90 -36.91
CA ALA A 99 3.50 -3.75 -36.00
C ALA A 99 4.82 -2.97 -36.10
N SER A 100 4.74 -1.67 -36.41
CA SER A 100 5.90 -0.78 -36.33
C SER A 100 6.49 -0.81 -34.91
N PRO A 101 7.83 -0.85 -34.75
CA PRO A 101 8.44 -0.93 -33.43
C PRO A 101 8.13 0.31 -32.59
N ARG A 102 7.85 0.12 -31.30
CA ARG A 102 7.54 1.19 -30.35
C ARG A 102 8.82 1.93 -29.98
N ARG A 103 8.91 3.21 -30.35
CA ARG A 103 10.03 4.10 -30.03
C ARG A 103 9.59 5.19 -29.08
N VAL A 104 10.34 5.39 -28.00
CA VAL A 104 10.06 6.41 -26.98
C VAL A 104 11.19 7.43 -26.96
N LEU A 105 10.85 8.71 -27.03
CA LEU A 105 11.74 9.83 -26.73
C LEU A 105 11.50 10.28 -25.28
N ALA A 106 12.39 9.91 -24.38
CA ALA A 106 12.37 10.30 -22.99
C ALA A 106 13.21 11.57 -22.77
N ILE A 107 12.63 12.59 -22.15
CA ILE A 107 13.28 13.87 -21.86
C ILE A 107 13.26 14.08 -20.34
N PRO A 108 14.41 13.92 -19.64
CA PRO A 108 14.48 14.22 -18.23
C PRO A 108 14.33 15.73 -17.98
N THR A 109 13.35 16.10 -17.16
CA THR A 109 13.11 17.48 -16.74
C THR A 109 12.41 17.52 -15.37
N PRO A 110 12.77 18.42 -14.44
CA PRO A 110 12.08 18.52 -13.15
C PRO A 110 10.60 18.91 -13.27
N SER A 111 10.18 19.48 -14.40
CA SER A 111 8.76 19.78 -14.69
C SER A 111 8.00 18.60 -15.32
N GLY A 112 8.67 17.47 -15.55
CA GLY A 112 8.09 16.28 -16.14
C GLY A 112 7.21 15.51 -15.17
N THR A 113 6.48 14.52 -15.67
CA THR A 113 5.68 13.64 -14.80
C THR A 113 6.65 12.78 -13.95
N PRO A 114 6.46 12.65 -12.63
CA PRO A 114 7.30 11.78 -11.82
C PRO A 114 7.35 10.35 -12.35
N LEU A 115 8.56 9.78 -12.45
CA LEU A 115 8.80 8.42 -12.90
C LEU A 115 8.32 7.46 -11.81
N THR A 116 7.34 6.61 -12.15
CA THR A 116 6.77 5.60 -11.25
C THR A 116 7.10 4.19 -11.75
N GLN A 117 7.01 3.20 -10.86
CA GLN A 117 7.22 1.79 -11.22
C GLN A 117 6.27 1.34 -12.34
N ALA A 118 5.00 1.76 -12.32
CA ALA A 118 4.04 1.47 -13.39
C ALA A 118 4.46 2.08 -14.75
N ARG A 119 5.06 3.28 -14.75
CA ARG A 119 5.62 3.87 -15.98
C ARG A 119 6.84 3.09 -16.48
N VAL A 120 7.70 2.65 -15.56
CA VAL A 120 8.87 1.83 -15.90
C VAL A 120 8.45 0.49 -16.51
N GLU A 121 7.42 -0.16 -15.96
CA GLU A 121 6.84 -1.41 -16.51
C GLU A 121 6.23 -1.21 -17.91
N ASP A 122 5.60 -0.07 -18.17
CA ASP A 122 5.13 0.31 -19.50
C ASP A 122 6.30 0.51 -20.48
N LEU A 123 7.33 1.25 -20.06
CA LEU A 123 8.51 1.54 -20.88
C LEU A 123 9.35 0.29 -21.19
N ALA A 124 9.35 -0.71 -20.32
CA ALA A 124 10.00 -2.00 -20.57
C ALA A 124 9.43 -2.76 -21.79
N ARG A 125 8.27 -2.33 -22.32
CA ARG A 125 7.66 -2.88 -23.54
C ARG A 125 8.08 -2.13 -24.81
N ALA A 126 8.91 -1.08 -24.71
CA ALA A 126 9.41 -0.35 -25.87
C ALA A 126 10.58 -1.11 -26.53
N ASP A 127 10.68 -1.04 -27.86
CA ASP A 127 11.80 -1.62 -28.59
C ASP A 127 13.03 -0.71 -28.56
N GLN A 128 12.80 0.61 -28.49
CA GLN A 128 13.85 1.62 -28.38
C GLN A 128 13.43 2.75 -27.43
N ILE A 129 14.32 3.12 -26.52
CA ILE A 129 14.20 4.28 -25.65
C ILE A 129 15.37 5.22 -25.92
N ILE A 130 15.06 6.40 -26.43
CA ILE A 130 16.02 7.46 -26.70
C ILE A 130 15.91 8.47 -25.55
N VAL A 131 17.01 8.76 -24.86
CA VAL A 131 17.01 9.71 -23.75
C VAL A 131 17.77 10.97 -24.15
N ALA A 132 17.06 12.09 -24.24
CA ALA A 132 17.62 13.38 -24.58
C ALA A 132 18.03 14.14 -23.31
N CYS A 133 19.31 14.06 -22.93
CA CYS A 133 19.82 14.64 -21.70
C CYS A 133 20.04 16.16 -21.84
N GLY A 134 19.10 16.95 -21.30
CA GLY A 134 19.23 18.40 -21.22
C GLY A 134 20.35 18.86 -20.27
N ARG A 135 20.91 20.03 -20.57
CA ARG A 135 21.87 20.79 -19.75
C ARG A 135 21.49 22.27 -19.77
N TYR A 136 22.18 23.07 -18.97
CA TYR A 136 21.93 24.51 -18.85
C TYR A 136 20.47 24.76 -18.39
N GLU A 137 19.74 25.66 -19.04
CA GLU A 137 18.31 25.90 -18.78
C GLU A 137 17.40 24.84 -19.43
N GLY A 138 17.97 23.90 -20.18
CA GLY A 138 17.26 22.77 -20.79
C GLY A 138 17.30 22.78 -22.32
N ILE A 139 16.43 21.96 -22.89
CA ILE A 139 16.24 21.82 -24.34
C ILE A 139 15.17 22.81 -24.80
N ASP A 140 15.35 23.44 -25.96
CA ASP A 140 14.32 24.26 -26.58
C ASP A 140 12.98 23.49 -26.65
N ALA A 141 11.93 24.07 -26.05
CA ALA A 141 10.63 23.41 -25.87
C ALA A 141 9.99 22.92 -27.18
N ARG A 142 10.35 23.54 -28.32
CA ARG A 142 9.84 23.15 -29.64
C ARG A 142 10.30 21.76 -30.05
N VAL A 143 11.41 21.25 -29.51
CA VAL A 143 11.91 19.89 -29.81
C VAL A 143 10.87 18.85 -29.38
N ALA A 144 10.43 18.91 -28.12
CA ALA A 144 9.42 17.98 -27.60
C ALA A 144 8.08 18.12 -28.35
N GLU A 145 7.65 19.35 -28.64
CA GLU A 145 6.43 19.62 -29.40
C GLU A 145 6.49 19.04 -30.82
N HIS A 146 7.62 19.24 -31.51
CA HIS A 146 7.83 18.75 -32.88
C HIS A 146 7.70 17.23 -32.97
N TYR A 147 8.45 16.49 -32.14
CA TYR A 147 8.44 15.02 -32.19
C TYR A 147 7.09 14.43 -31.77
N ARG A 148 6.39 15.06 -30.82
CA ARG A 148 5.01 14.70 -30.49
C ARG A 148 4.08 14.90 -31.69
N GLY A 149 4.20 16.03 -32.39
CA GLY A 149 3.45 16.31 -33.62
C GLY A 149 3.79 15.36 -34.78
N ALA A 150 5.01 14.82 -34.82
CA ALA A 150 5.46 13.82 -35.78
C ALA A 150 5.04 12.38 -35.41
N GLY A 151 4.28 12.19 -34.32
CA GLY A 151 3.78 10.88 -33.89
C GLY A 151 4.78 10.04 -33.08
N VAL A 152 5.89 10.63 -32.62
CA VAL A 152 6.80 9.96 -31.69
C VAL A 152 6.21 10.02 -30.28
N GLU A 153 6.31 8.91 -29.54
CA GLU A 153 5.93 8.87 -28.13
C GLU A 153 6.95 9.68 -27.31
N VAL A 154 6.58 10.90 -26.90
CA VAL A 154 7.43 11.79 -26.10
C VAL A 154 7.04 11.71 -24.62
N VAL A 155 7.99 11.32 -23.78
CA VAL A 155 7.85 11.18 -22.33
C VAL A 155 8.76 12.18 -21.62
N GLU A 156 8.19 13.30 -21.18
CA GLU A 156 8.87 14.25 -20.29
C GLU A 156 8.72 13.75 -18.84
N PHE A 157 9.83 13.35 -18.21
CA PHE A 157 9.81 12.70 -16.90
C PHE A 157 10.71 13.38 -15.87
N SER A 158 10.29 13.33 -14.60
CA SER A 158 11.07 13.76 -13.45
C SER A 158 11.44 12.54 -12.59
N ILE A 159 12.63 12.54 -11.98
CA ILE A 159 13.03 11.54 -10.98
C ILE A 159 12.82 12.02 -9.54
N GLY A 160 12.21 13.20 -9.37
CA GLY A 160 11.80 13.75 -8.08
C GLY A 160 11.84 15.27 -8.03
N ASP A 161 11.31 15.84 -6.95
CA ASP A 161 11.12 17.28 -6.77
C ASP A 161 12.41 17.98 -6.33
N TYR A 162 13.42 17.96 -7.20
CA TYR A 162 14.72 18.60 -7.01
C TYR A 162 15.38 18.92 -8.36
N VAL A 163 16.40 19.79 -8.37
CA VAL A 163 17.10 20.22 -9.57
C VAL A 163 18.49 19.59 -9.63
N LEU A 164 18.86 19.06 -10.80
CA LEU A 164 20.19 18.51 -11.09
C LEU A 164 20.92 19.38 -12.13
N ASN A 165 22.23 19.16 -12.26
CA ASN A 165 23.05 19.86 -13.26
C ASN A 165 22.77 19.44 -14.71
N GLY A 166 22.02 18.36 -14.92
CA GLY A 166 21.75 17.77 -16.24
C GLY A 166 20.94 16.48 -16.16
N GLY A 167 20.44 16.05 -17.30
CA GLY A 167 19.58 14.88 -17.43
C GLY A 167 20.28 13.51 -17.32
N GLU A 168 21.61 13.46 -17.29
CA GLU A 168 22.37 12.20 -17.42
C GLU A 168 22.13 11.22 -16.26
N VAL A 169 22.03 11.73 -15.02
CA VAL A 169 21.72 10.88 -13.86
C VAL A 169 20.30 10.31 -13.99
N ALA A 170 19.34 11.12 -14.43
CA ALA A 170 17.96 10.67 -14.64
C ALA A 170 17.85 9.68 -15.81
N ALA A 171 18.67 9.82 -16.84
CA ALA A 171 18.78 8.84 -17.92
C ALA A 171 19.30 7.49 -17.40
N MET A 172 20.35 7.48 -16.57
CA MET A 172 20.83 6.26 -15.94
C MET A 172 19.77 5.60 -15.05
N VAL A 173 19.05 6.39 -14.24
CA VAL A 173 17.94 5.88 -13.41
C VAL A 173 16.86 5.21 -14.26
N LEU A 174 16.43 5.87 -15.35
CA LEU A 174 15.44 5.31 -16.27
C LEU A 174 15.93 4.00 -16.89
N THR A 175 17.16 4.01 -17.42
CA THR A 175 17.75 2.85 -18.08
C THR A 175 17.89 1.67 -17.13
N GLU A 176 18.41 1.86 -15.92
CA GLU A 176 18.52 0.77 -14.93
C GLU A 176 17.15 0.24 -14.50
N ALA A 177 16.18 1.13 -14.26
CA ALA A 177 14.84 0.76 -13.84
C ALA A 177 14.10 -0.04 -14.91
N VAL A 178 14.29 0.29 -16.19
CA VAL A 178 13.66 -0.44 -17.30
C VAL A 178 14.40 -1.74 -17.58
N ALA A 179 15.73 -1.71 -17.70
CA ALA A 179 16.52 -2.88 -18.06
C ALA A 179 16.35 -4.04 -17.08
N ARG A 180 16.20 -3.75 -15.77
CA ARG A 180 16.02 -4.78 -14.74
C ARG A 180 14.73 -5.60 -14.89
N LEU A 181 13.72 -5.09 -15.60
CA LEU A 181 12.45 -5.77 -15.84
C LEU A 181 12.49 -6.68 -17.07
N LEU A 182 13.57 -6.65 -17.85
CA LEU A 182 13.68 -7.45 -19.05
C LEU A 182 13.89 -8.92 -18.72
N ASP A 183 13.23 -9.78 -19.51
CA ASP A 183 13.34 -11.22 -19.37
C ASP A 183 14.81 -11.66 -19.48
N GLY A 184 15.30 -12.34 -18.44
CA GLY A 184 16.69 -12.81 -18.37
C GLY A 184 17.68 -11.85 -17.73
N PHE A 185 17.29 -10.60 -17.40
CA PHE A 185 18.15 -9.68 -16.67
C PHE A 185 18.40 -10.14 -15.23
N MET A 186 17.32 -10.42 -14.50
CA MET A 186 17.37 -10.93 -13.13
C MET A 186 17.49 -12.45 -13.12
N GLY A 187 18.42 -12.97 -12.32
CA GLY A 187 18.64 -14.42 -12.22
C GLY A 187 17.47 -15.20 -11.62
N ASN A 188 16.69 -14.56 -10.73
CA ASN A 188 15.43 -15.12 -10.22
C ASN A 188 14.28 -14.13 -10.52
N PRO A 189 13.35 -14.47 -11.43
CA PRO A 189 12.19 -13.62 -11.74
C PRO A 189 11.30 -13.34 -10.52
N ASP A 190 11.22 -14.26 -9.57
CA ASP A 190 10.38 -14.09 -8.36
C ASP A 190 10.86 -12.91 -7.50
N SER A 191 12.13 -12.49 -7.63
CA SER A 191 12.65 -11.31 -6.93
C SER A 191 11.94 -10.02 -7.35
N LEU A 192 11.46 -9.91 -8.59
CA LEU A 192 10.75 -8.71 -9.05
C LEU A 192 9.34 -8.59 -8.45
N VAL A 193 8.75 -9.72 -8.01
CA VAL A 193 7.38 -9.76 -7.49
C VAL A 193 7.29 -9.26 -6.05
N GLU A 194 8.33 -9.48 -5.24
CA GLU A 194 8.33 -9.15 -3.80
C GLU A 194 8.91 -7.75 -3.48
N GLU A 195 9.35 -6.99 -4.47
CA GLU A 195 10.01 -5.70 -4.30
C GLU A 195 9.05 -4.54 -3.99
N SER A 196 9.63 -3.44 -3.51
CA SER A 196 8.87 -2.20 -3.27
C SER A 196 8.21 -1.71 -4.55
N HIS A 197 6.95 -1.28 -4.45
CA HIS A 197 6.10 -0.80 -5.54
C HIS A 197 5.64 -1.87 -6.55
N SER A 198 6.06 -3.14 -6.40
CA SER A 198 5.54 -4.25 -7.18
C SER A 198 4.17 -4.72 -6.66
N GLY A 199 3.39 -5.36 -7.53
CA GLY A 199 2.15 -6.04 -7.17
C GLY A 199 1.12 -5.12 -6.51
N ALA A 200 0.92 -5.28 -5.19
CA ALA A 200 -0.05 -4.51 -4.41
C ALA A 200 0.35 -3.05 -4.14
N GLY A 201 1.55 -2.61 -4.56
CA GLY A 201 2.03 -1.23 -4.40
C GLY A 201 2.63 -0.91 -3.03
N LEU A 202 2.95 -1.93 -2.23
CA LEU A 202 3.54 -1.80 -0.90
C LEU A 202 5.07 -1.58 -0.96
N LEU A 203 5.63 -1.07 0.13
CA LEU A 203 7.08 -1.11 0.38
C LEU A 203 7.51 -2.51 0.84
N GLU A 204 8.71 -2.93 0.45
CA GLU A 204 9.26 -4.22 0.82
C GLU A 204 9.46 -4.34 2.34
N TYR A 205 9.15 -5.53 2.86
CA TYR A 205 9.33 -5.91 4.26
C TYR A 205 10.82 -5.90 4.67
N PRO A 206 11.15 -5.87 5.98
CA PRO A 206 12.54 -5.92 6.41
C PRO A 206 13.17 -7.28 6.09
N VAL A 207 14.33 -7.25 5.44
CA VAL A 207 15.11 -8.43 5.08
C VAL A 207 16.19 -8.72 6.12
N PHE A 208 16.46 -10.01 6.36
CA PHE A 208 17.43 -10.47 7.34
C PHE A 208 18.36 -11.50 6.70
N THR A 209 19.61 -11.54 7.17
CA THR A 209 20.59 -12.56 6.80
C THR A 209 21.41 -12.97 8.01
N LYS A 210 22.31 -13.95 7.85
CA LYS A 210 23.21 -14.41 8.91
C LYS A 210 24.10 -13.24 9.40
N PRO A 211 24.45 -13.17 10.70
CA PRO A 211 24.16 -14.14 11.77
C PRO A 211 22.74 -14.01 12.37
N ARG A 212 22.29 -15.06 13.11
CA ARG A 212 20.94 -15.12 13.73
C ARG A 212 20.70 -14.05 14.79
N GLU A 213 21.77 -13.57 15.42
CA GLU A 213 21.75 -12.47 16.36
C GLU A 213 22.86 -11.47 16.02
N PHE A 214 22.52 -10.18 15.97
CA PHE A 214 23.46 -9.09 15.75
C PHE A 214 23.26 -8.03 16.83
N ARG A 215 24.24 -7.86 17.73
CA ARG A 215 24.20 -6.88 18.83
C ARG A 215 22.92 -6.99 19.69
N SER A 216 22.56 -8.19 20.11
CA SER A 216 21.33 -8.48 20.86
C SER A 216 20.01 -8.26 20.09
N LEU A 217 20.09 -8.07 18.76
CA LEU A 217 18.93 -8.04 17.88
C LEU A 217 18.80 -9.41 17.21
N ALA A 218 17.76 -10.14 17.59
CA ALA A 218 17.46 -11.45 17.02
C ALA A 218 16.63 -11.33 15.73
N ILE A 219 16.82 -12.28 14.81
CA ILE A 219 15.89 -12.49 13.69
C ILE A 219 14.53 -12.94 14.27
N PRO A 220 13.39 -12.44 13.75
CA PRO A 220 12.07 -12.89 14.16
C PRO A 220 11.91 -14.41 14.07
N GLU A 221 11.42 -15.04 15.15
CA GLU A 221 11.23 -16.50 15.27
C GLU A 221 10.46 -17.11 14.09
N VAL A 222 9.45 -16.41 13.56
CA VAL A 222 8.66 -16.86 12.40
C VAL A 222 9.50 -17.11 11.15
N LEU A 223 10.61 -16.39 10.98
CA LEU A 223 11.53 -16.54 9.84
C LEU A 223 12.55 -17.68 10.02
N LEU A 224 12.62 -18.26 11.22
CA LEU A 224 13.60 -19.29 11.56
C LEU A 224 13.02 -20.71 11.40
N GLY A 225 11.71 -20.82 11.20
CA GLY A 225 11.01 -22.05 10.88
C GLY A 225 10.77 -22.25 9.38
N GLY A 226 10.08 -23.35 9.03
CA GLY A 226 9.70 -23.68 7.64
C GLY A 226 8.23 -23.41 7.31
N ASN A 227 7.50 -22.66 8.14
CA ASN A 227 6.08 -22.39 7.88
C ASN A 227 5.93 -21.26 6.86
N HIS A 228 5.96 -21.62 5.57
CA HIS A 228 5.87 -20.67 4.46
C HIS A 228 4.64 -19.76 4.54
N ALA A 229 3.47 -20.28 4.92
CA ALA A 229 2.26 -19.45 5.05
C ALA A 229 2.40 -18.39 6.16
N ALA A 230 2.99 -18.74 7.30
CA ALA A 230 3.25 -17.79 8.38
C ALA A 230 4.32 -16.75 8.01
N ILE A 231 5.35 -17.17 7.26
CA ILE A 231 6.39 -16.28 6.75
C ILE A 231 5.81 -15.28 5.76
N GLU A 232 5.02 -15.75 4.78
CA GLU A 232 4.37 -14.87 3.79
C GLU A 232 3.42 -13.88 4.45
N ARG A 233 2.62 -14.34 5.43
CA ARG A 233 1.75 -13.42 6.16
C ARG A 233 2.56 -12.38 6.94
N TRP A 234 3.62 -12.80 7.62
CA TRP A 234 4.49 -11.87 8.36
C TRP A 234 5.16 -10.86 7.42
N ARG A 235 5.62 -11.29 6.24
CA ARG A 235 6.22 -10.41 5.21
C ARG A 235 5.21 -9.35 4.77
N ARG A 236 3.99 -9.79 4.42
CA ARG A 236 2.90 -8.90 4.01
C ARG A 236 2.51 -7.89 5.09
N ASP A 237 2.44 -8.34 6.35
CA ASP A 237 2.16 -7.45 7.49
C ASP A 237 3.23 -6.39 7.69
N ARG A 238 4.50 -6.78 7.63
CA ARG A 238 5.61 -5.83 7.79
C ARG A 238 5.73 -4.87 6.61
N ALA A 239 5.38 -5.31 5.41
CA ALA A 239 5.25 -4.44 4.25
C ALA A 239 4.15 -3.37 4.46
N ILE A 240 2.97 -3.78 4.92
CA ILE A 240 1.86 -2.86 5.25
C ILE A 240 2.28 -1.87 6.34
N GLU A 241 2.84 -2.34 7.46
CA GLU A 241 3.29 -1.47 8.56
C GLU A 241 4.31 -0.43 8.09
N LYS A 242 5.32 -0.86 7.31
CA LYS A 242 6.35 0.02 6.78
C LYS A 242 5.75 1.04 5.82
N THR A 243 4.84 0.60 4.95
CA THR A 243 4.15 1.48 3.98
C THR A 243 3.33 2.53 4.71
N ALA A 244 2.44 2.13 5.62
CA ALA A 244 1.60 3.06 6.38
C ALA A 244 2.42 4.07 7.20
N ARG A 245 3.58 3.66 7.73
CA ARG A 245 4.47 4.52 8.50
C ARG A 245 5.31 5.47 7.65
N VAL A 246 5.90 5.00 6.55
CA VAL A 246 6.92 5.74 5.78
C VAL A 246 6.32 6.43 4.56
N ARG A 247 5.35 5.80 3.91
CA ARG A 247 4.66 6.28 2.70
C ARG A 247 3.15 6.13 2.87
N PRO A 248 2.55 6.88 3.82
CA PRO A 248 1.12 6.80 4.05
C PRO A 248 0.27 7.16 2.82
N ASP A 249 0.79 7.98 1.92
CA ASP A 249 0.19 8.28 0.63
C ASP A 249 0.01 7.01 -0.23
N LEU A 250 1.00 6.10 -0.24
CA LEU A 250 0.87 4.79 -0.88
C LEU A 250 -0.16 3.92 -0.17
N ALA A 251 -0.14 3.90 1.18
CA ALA A 251 -1.10 3.12 1.95
C ALA A 251 -2.57 3.54 1.71
N LEU A 252 -2.81 4.81 1.33
CA LEU A 252 -4.13 5.34 0.99
C LEU A 252 -4.51 5.13 -0.49
N SER A 253 -3.56 4.74 -1.34
CA SER A 253 -3.75 4.63 -2.80
C SER A 253 -3.62 3.20 -3.34
N LEU A 254 -3.47 2.19 -2.47
CA LEU A 254 -3.46 0.79 -2.89
C LEU A 254 -4.79 0.43 -3.58
N ASP A 255 -4.73 -0.48 -4.56
CA ASP A 255 -5.92 -1.03 -5.18
C ASP A 255 -6.70 -1.88 -4.17
N ALA A 256 -7.88 -1.39 -3.79
CA ALA A 256 -8.78 -2.06 -2.85
C ALA A 256 -9.15 -3.49 -3.29
N SER A 257 -9.18 -3.77 -4.59
CA SER A 257 -9.53 -5.09 -5.13
C SER A 257 -8.45 -6.15 -4.82
N SER A 258 -7.20 -5.71 -4.64
CA SER A 258 -6.06 -6.57 -4.32
C SER A 258 -5.91 -6.88 -2.82
N LEU A 259 -6.68 -6.20 -1.95
CA LEU A 259 -6.57 -6.30 -0.50
C LEU A 259 -7.44 -7.42 0.06
N THR A 260 -6.79 -8.38 0.72
CA THR A 260 -7.47 -9.41 1.50
C THR A 260 -8.11 -8.82 2.76
N ARG A 261 -9.04 -9.54 3.39
CA ARG A 261 -9.60 -9.18 4.71
C ARG A 261 -8.49 -8.94 5.74
N GLU A 262 -7.48 -9.78 5.66
CA GLU A 262 -6.31 -9.81 6.51
C GLU A 262 -5.42 -8.56 6.33
N ASP A 263 -5.27 -8.06 5.11
CA ASP A 263 -4.58 -6.81 4.81
C ASP A 263 -5.35 -5.60 5.33
N ARG A 264 -6.67 -5.61 5.14
CA ARG A 264 -7.56 -4.54 5.62
C ARG A 264 -7.52 -4.42 7.14
N ALA A 265 -7.53 -5.55 7.86
CA ALA A 265 -7.33 -5.56 9.30
C ALA A 265 -5.97 -4.97 9.70
N MET A 266 -4.89 -5.30 8.96
CA MET A 266 -3.56 -4.77 9.24
C MET A 266 -3.44 -3.27 8.94
N LEU A 267 -3.99 -2.82 7.81
CA LEU A 267 -4.07 -1.41 7.43
C LEU A 267 -4.85 -0.61 8.47
N ALA A 268 -6.00 -1.12 8.93
CA ALA A 268 -6.82 -0.47 9.95
C ALA A 268 -6.07 -0.31 11.28
N ARG A 269 -5.32 -1.35 11.69
CA ARG A 269 -4.40 -1.25 12.84
C ARG A 269 -3.30 -0.21 12.65
N CYS A 270 -2.91 0.06 11.41
CA CYS A 270 -1.94 1.10 11.05
C CYS A 270 -2.59 2.47 10.77
N GLY A 271 -3.90 2.64 11.01
CA GLY A 271 -4.61 3.90 10.85
C GLY A 271 -5.06 4.20 9.41
N VAL A 272 -5.29 3.17 8.60
CA VAL A 272 -5.85 3.29 7.23
C VAL A 272 -7.00 2.31 7.05
N ALA A 273 -8.18 2.78 6.63
CA ALA A 273 -9.32 1.92 6.37
C ALA A 273 -9.88 2.13 4.98
N TYR A 274 -10.33 1.04 4.35
CA TYR A 274 -10.95 1.08 3.03
C TYR A 274 -12.45 0.79 3.17
N PRO A 275 -13.34 1.74 2.87
CA PRO A 275 -14.78 1.52 2.92
C PRO A 275 -15.22 0.51 1.84
N ARG A 276 -16.47 0.02 1.93
CA ARG A 276 -17.06 -0.85 0.91
C ARG A 276 -17.17 -0.17 -0.46
N GLY A 277 -17.35 1.15 -0.47
CA GLY A 277 -17.32 1.99 -1.66
C GLY A 277 -16.64 3.32 -1.35
N GLY A 278 -15.76 3.76 -2.25
CA GLY A 278 -14.98 4.99 -2.09
C GLY A 278 -13.47 4.74 -1.97
N ALA A 279 -12.73 5.81 -1.73
CA ALA A 279 -11.28 5.78 -1.52
C ALA A 279 -10.93 5.37 -0.08
N ALA A 280 -9.68 4.97 0.12
CA ALA A 280 -9.17 4.70 1.46
C ALA A 280 -9.10 5.99 2.27
N GLU A 281 -9.26 5.86 3.59
CA GLU A 281 -9.21 7.00 4.50
C GLU A 281 -8.33 6.75 5.71
N ARG A 282 -7.89 7.85 6.32
CA ARG A 282 -7.24 7.80 7.63
C ARG A 282 -8.24 7.37 8.68
N LEU A 283 -7.88 6.32 9.40
CA LEU A 283 -8.62 5.81 10.54
C LEU A 283 -7.93 6.24 11.83
N ASN A 284 -8.68 6.88 12.72
CA ASN A 284 -8.25 7.15 14.08
C ASN A 284 -9.06 6.30 15.05
N VAL A 285 -8.39 5.51 15.91
CA VAL A 285 -9.04 4.78 16.99
C VAL A 285 -8.58 5.38 18.31
N ARG A 286 -9.51 5.98 19.05
CA ARG A 286 -9.23 6.70 20.31
C ARG A 286 -10.28 6.41 21.37
N GLN A 287 -9.94 6.68 22.63
CA GLN A 287 -10.92 6.65 23.71
C GLN A 287 -11.93 7.79 23.48
N ALA A 288 -13.22 7.51 23.71
CA ALA A 288 -14.26 8.52 23.57
C ALA A 288 -14.20 9.54 24.72
N GLY A 289 -14.44 10.80 24.39
CA GLY A 289 -14.64 11.90 25.33
C GLY A 289 -16.11 12.30 25.42
N LEU A 290 -16.43 13.22 26.35
CA LEU A 290 -17.80 13.69 26.54
C LEU A 290 -18.35 14.41 25.30
N GLU A 291 -17.47 14.96 24.47
CA GLU A 291 -17.82 15.54 23.17
C GLU A 291 -18.39 14.52 22.17
N ASP A 292 -18.11 13.23 22.36
CA ASP A 292 -18.56 12.17 21.45
C ASP A 292 -19.94 11.62 21.83
N VAL A 293 -20.49 11.94 23.01
CA VAL A 293 -21.71 11.32 23.57
C VAL A 293 -22.85 11.24 22.56
N VAL A 294 -23.15 12.35 21.90
CA VAL A 294 -24.23 12.42 20.90
C VAL A 294 -23.89 11.57 19.68
N ALA A 295 -22.67 11.68 19.15
CA ALA A 295 -22.25 10.95 17.97
C ALA A 295 -22.19 9.42 18.21
N VAL A 296 -21.81 8.98 19.40
CA VAL A 296 -21.84 7.55 19.79
C VAL A 296 -23.28 7.06 19.92
N SER A 297 -24.17 7.84 20.54
CA SER A 297 -25.60 7.51 20.65
C SER A 297 -26.24 7.32 19.27
N GLU A 298 -26.01 8.26 18.35
CA GLU A 298 -26.49 8.18 16.97
C GLU A 298 -25.87 6.98 16.22
N LEU A 299 -24.59 6.68 16.46
CA LEU A 299 -23.91 5.52 15.86
C LEU A 299 -24.47 4.21 16.37
N ALA A 300 -24.70 4.11 17.66
CA ALA A 300 -25.32 2.95 18.28
C ALA A 300 -26.74 2.75 17.75
N ALA A 301 -27.55 3.81 17.69
CA ALA A 301 -28.93 3.74 17.20
C ALA A 301 -29.02 3.25 15.75
N ARG A 302 -28.13 3.70 14.86
CA ARG A 302 -28.13 3.26 13.45
C ARG A 302 -27.53 1.87 13.22
N THR A 303 -26.60 1.43 14.05
CA THR A 303 -25.92 0.13 13.87
C THR A 303 -26.57 -1.03 14.63
N PHE A 304 -27.34 -0.75 15.69
CA PHE A 304 -27.98 -1.76 16.51
C PHE A 304 -29.01 -2.63 15.76
N PRO A 305 -29.91 -2.09 14.92
CA PRO A 305 -30.88 -2.89 14.17
C PRO A 305 -30.23 -4.02 13.37
N ASP A 306 -29.08 -3.75 12.75
CA ASP A 306 -28.36 -4.71 11.90
C ASP A 306 -27.78 -5.90 12.69
N ALA A 307 -27.67 -5.79 14.01
CA ALA A 307 -27.17 -6.84 14.88
C ALA A 307 -28.28 -7.61 15.60
N CYS A 308 -29.52 -7.16 15.47
CA CYS A 308 -30.68 -7.83 16.04
C CYS A 308 -31.00 -9.11 15.25
N PRO A 309 -31.45 -10.19 15.92
CA PRO A 309 -31.98 -11.35 15.25
C PRO A 309 -33.19 -10.99 14.36
N GLU A 310 -33.33 -11.64 13.20
CA GLU A 310 -34.44 -11.41 12.24
C GLU A 310 -35.84 -11.55 12.86
N ASN A 311 -35.96 -12.31 13.95
CA ASN A 311 -37.22 -12.59 14.64
C ASN A 311 -37.54 -11.64 15.79
N LEU A 312 -36.73 -10.59 16.02
CA LEU A 312 -36.99 -9.58 17.04
C LEU A 312 -37.94 -8.50 16.48
N PRO A 313 -39.07 -8.19 17.15
CA PRO A 313 -40.02 -7.19 16.66
C PRO A 313 -39.39 -5.80 16.51
N GLU A 314 -39.76 -5.07 15.46
CA GLU A 314 -39.26 -3.71 15.20
C GLU A 314 -39.57 -2.75 16.37
N GLU A 315 -40.72 -2.91 17.02
CA GLU A 315 -41.11 -2.10 18.18
C GLU A 315 -40.16 -2.33 19.37
N ALA A 316 -39.71 -3.58 19.58
CA ALA A 316 -38.76 -3.91 20.64
C ALA A 316 -37.36 -3.35 20.34
N ILE A 317 -36.96 -3.33 19.06
CA ILE A 317 -35.71 -2.70 18.61
C ILE A 317 -35.79 -1.18 18.86
N ALA A 318 -36.90 -0.54 18.46
CA ALA A 318 -37.11 0.89 18.64
C ALA A 318 -37.16 1.28 20.13
N GLU A 319 -37.84 0.50 20.98
CA GLU A 319 -37.88 0.70 22.43
C GLU A 319 -36.48 0.56 23.05
N HIS A 320 -35.69 -0.43 22.63
CA HIS A 320 -34.31 -0.58 23.10
C HIS A 320 -33.44 0.61 22.70
N ILE A 321 -33.53 1.08 21.45
CA ILE A 321 -32.81 2.27 21.00
C ILE A 321 -33.19 3.49 21.85
N ALA A 322 -34.49 3.71 22.04
CA ALA A 322 -35.03 4.87 22.76
C ALA A 322 -34.70 4.87 24.26
N THR A 323 -34.32 3.72 24.85
CA THR A 323 -34.09 3.60 26.29
C THR A 323 -32.65 3.26 26.68
N GLN A 324 -31.92 2.53 25.84
CA GLN A 324 -30.59 1.98 26.16
C GLN A 324 -29.45 2.56 25.32
N LEU A 325 -29.76 3.24 24.22
CA LEU A 325 -28.76 3.80 23.30
C LEU A 325 -28.84 5.34 23.21
N THR A 326 -29.32 5.98 24.28
CA THR A 326 -29.49 7.44 24.37
C THR A 326 -28.20 8.16 24.75
N ALA A 327 -28.14 9.47 24.52
CA ALA A 327 -27.05 10.32 24.95
C ALA A 327 -26.78 10.20 26.47
N ASP A 328 -27.81 10.22 27.31
CA ASP A 328 -27.65 10.10 28.77
C ASP A 328 -26.99 8.78 29.19
N VAL A 329 -27.30 7.67 28.50
CA VAL A 329 -26.64 6.39 28.77
C VAL A 329 -25.16 6.44 28.40
N PHE A 330 -24.82 7.00 27.24
CA PHE A 330 -23.42 7.12 26.82
C PHE A 330 -22.65 8.17 27.63
N ASP A 331 -23.28 9.24 28.10
CA ASP A 331 -22.69 10.20 29.04
C ASP A 331 -22.28 9.52 30.35
N ALA A 332 -23.18 8.72 30.93
CA ALA A 332 -22.88 7.95 32.13
C ALA A 332 -21.73 6.94 31.92
N LEU A 333 -21.71 6.26 30.76
CA LEU A 333 -20.63 5.32 30.42
C LEU A 333 -19.28 6.03 30.22
N ILE A 334 -19.26 7.15 29.48
CA ILE A 334 -18.01 7.87 29.18
C ILE A 334 -17.48 8.60 30.42
N SER A 335 -18.36 9.06 31.30
CA SER A 335 -18.00 9.75 32.55
C SER A 335 -17.35 8.85 33.60
N ASP A 336 -17.43 7.52 33.46
CA ASP A 336 -16.80 6.56 34.38
C ASP A 336 -15.82 5.62 33.65
N PRO A 337 -14.65 6.14 33.23
CA PRO A 337 -13.63 5.37 32.51
C PRO A 337 -12.91 4.32 33.37
N GLU A 338 -13.12 4.33 34.69
CA GLU A 338 -12.61 3.30 35.62
C GLU A 338 -13.44 2.01 35.56
N ARG A 339 -14.70 2.11 35.15
CA ARG A 339 -15.60 0.96 34.95
C ARG A 339 -15.92 0.68 33.49
N HIS A 340 -15.85 1.69 32.62
CA HIS A 340 -16.32 1.62 31.24
C HIS A 340 -15.28 2.18 30.26
N ARG A 341 -14.71 1.30 29.44
CA ARG A 341 -13.74 1.67 28.39
C ARG A 341 -14.47 1.72 27.07
N LEU A 342 -14.72 2.93 26.56
CA LEU A 342 -15.36 3.15 25.27
C LEU A 342 -14.33 3.70 24.27
N PHE A 343 -14.04 2.95 23.21
CA PHE A 343 -13.20 3.40 22.11
C PHE A 343 -14.04 3.63 20.86
N VAL A 344 -13.74 4.69 20.13
CA VAL A 344 -14.40 5.06 18.88
C VAL A 344 -13.41 5.01 17.72
N ALA A 345 -13.92 4.64 16.56
CA ALA A 345 -13.25 4.71 15.27
C ALA A 345 -13.80 5.91 14.51
N GLU A 346 -12.90 6.79 14.09
CA GLU A 346 -13.21 8.07 13.47
C GLU A 346 -12.56 8.17 12.09
N VAL A 347 -13.34 8.66 11.12
CA VAL A 347 -12.91 9.00 9.76
C VAL A 347 -13.54 10.35 9.39
N TRP A 348 -12.74 11.30 8.87
CA TRP A 348 -13.21 12.63 8.46
C TRP A 348 -14.00 13.42 9.53
N GLY A 349 -13.67 13.22 10.81
CA GLY A 349 -14.42 13.85 11.91
C GLY A 349 -15.73 13.17 12.28
N GLY A 350 -16.12 12.09 11.58
CA GLY A 350 -17.32 11.30 11.84
C GLY A 350 -16.99 9.94 12.45
N LEU A 351 -17.84 9.49 13.37
CA LEU A 351 -17.69 8.17 14.00
C LEU A 351 -18.24 7.06 13.08
N VAL A 352 -17.41 6.05 12.82
CA VAL A 352 -17.72 4.92 11.93
C VAL A 352 -17.78 3.58 12.66
N GLY A 353 -17.36 3.54 13.93
CA GLY A 353 -17.47 2.35 14.77
C GLY A 353 -17.16 2.67 16.24
N TYR A 354 -17.56 1.78 17.14
CA TYR A 354 -17.20 1.85 18.56
C TYR A 354 -17.13 0.47 19.20
N VAL A 355 -16.37 0.37 20.29
CA VAL A 355 -16.31 -0.80 21.16
C VAL A 355 -16.45 -0.36 22.61
N LEU A 356 -17.25 -1.10 23.38
CA LEU A 356 -17.48 -0.88 24.81
C LEU A 356 -17.02 -2.11 25.60
N THR A 357 -16.11 -1.89 26.53
CA THR A 357 -15.63 -2.91 27.47
C THR A 357 -15.88 -2.45 28.91
N HIS A 358 -16.53 -3.29 29.71
CA HIS A 358 -16.61 -3.10 31.15
C HIS A 358 -15.35 -3.67 31.80
N VAL A 359 -14.78 -2.96 32.76
CA VAL A 359 -13.53 -3.28 33.45
C VAL A 359 -13.68 -3.14 34.97
N GLY A 360 -12.73 -3.71 35.72
CA GLY A 360 -12.83 -3.86 37.17
C GLY A 360 -13.35 -5.22 37.64
N PRO A 361 -13.40 -5.45 38.97
CA PRO A 361 -13.67 -6.77 39.55
C PRO A 361 -15.08 -7.29 39.25
N ASP A 362 -16.07 -6.39 39.22
CA ASP A 362 -17.48 -6.71 38.99
C ASP A 362 -17.92 -6.51 37.53
N ALA A 363 -16.97 -6.37 36.61
CA ALA A 363 -17.25 -6.06 35.20
C ALA A 363 -18.06 -7.14 34.48
N LEU A 364 -17.80 -8.40 34.83
CA LEU A 364 -18.41 -9.55 34.21
C LEU A 364 -19.76 -9.87 34.87
N PRO A 365 -20.87 -9.94 34.10
CA PRO A 365 -22.15 -10.37 34.64
C PRO A 365 -22.07 -11.74 35.32
N SER A 366 -22.62 -11.86 36.52
CA SER A 366 -22.51 -13.07 37.36
C SER A 366 -23.12 -14.32 36.69
N ASP A 367 -24.10 -14.15 35.81
CA ASP A 367 -24.70 -15.23 35.00
C ASP A 367 -23.76 -15.82 33.95
N MET A 368 -22.70 -15.09 33.56
CA MET A 368 -21.64 -15.55 32.66
C MET A 368 -20.54 -16.33 33.37
N VAL A 369 -20.32 -16.10 34.66
CA VAL A 369 -19.23 -16.72 35.44
C VAL A 369 -19.43 -18.23 35.50
N ARG A 370 -18.37 -18.98 35.18
CA ARG A 370 -18.31 -20.43 35.26
C ARG A 370 -16.91 -20.80 35.75
N PRO A 371 -16.72 -21.06 37.05
CA PRO A 371 -15.40 -21.36 37.61
C PRO A 371 -14.66 -22.44 36.81
N GLY A 372 -13.39 -22.20 36.51
CA GLY A 372 -12.53 -23.04 35.66
C GLY A 372 -12.73 -22.87 34.15
N ARG A 373 -13.63 -21.98 33.71
CA ARG A 373 -13.94 -21.74 32.28
C ARG A 373 -14.09 -20.27 31.94
N VAL A 374 -14.75 -19.51 32.79
CA VAL A 374 -15.00 -18.08 32.69
C VAL A 374 -14.86 -17.52 34.10
N GLU A 375 -13.72 -16.91 34.38
CA GLU A 375 -13.37 -16.44 35.72
C GLU A 375 -13.95 -15.06 36.03
N GLU A 376 -14.30 -14.85 37.29
CA GLU A 376 -14.63 -13.53 37.84
C GLU A 376 -13.43 -12.57 37.71
N GLY A 377 -13.68 -11.26 37.67
CA GLY A 377 -12.63 -10.26 37.44
C GLY A 377 -12.09 -10.16 36.01
N SER A 378 -12.64 -10.92 35.06
CA SER A 378 -12.36 -10.75 33.64
C SER A 378 -13.01 -9.47 33.09
N ALA A 379 -12.37 -8.79 32.15
CA ALA A 379 -13.00 -7.68 31.44
C ALA A 379 -14.15 -8.20 30.54
N TYR A 380 -15.22 -7.41 30.39
CA TYR A 380 -16.40 -7.80 29.60
C TYR A 380 -16.57 -6.89 28.38
N LEU A 381 -16.26 -7.42 27.19
CA LEU A 381 -16.52 -6.75 25.92
C LEU A 381 -18.00 -6.89 25.57
N SER A 382 -18.73 -5.80 25.74
CA SER A 382 -20.19 -5.75 25.70
C SER A 382 -20.72 -5.39 24.30
N LYS A 383 -20.07 -4.45 23.63
CA LYS A 383 -20.51 -3.95 22.32
C LYS A 383 -19.31 -3.77 21.39
N CYS A 384 -19.47 -4.11 20.12
CA CYS A 384 -18.52 -3.78 19.05
C CYS A 384 -19.33 -3.60 17.76
N TYR A 385 -19.52 -2.35 17.35
CA TYR A 385 -20.35 -2.02 16.19
C TYR A 385 -19.57 -1.17 15.20
N VAL A 386 -19.82 -1.44 13.93
CA VAL A 386 -19.25 -0.72 12.80
C VAL A 386 -20.36 -0.42 11.81
N ASP A 387 -20.36 0.82 11.34
CA ASP A 387 -21.26 1.32 10.32
C ASP A 387 -21.20 0.45 9.05
N GLU A 388 -22.34 0.27 8.39
CA GLU A 388 -22.47 -0.65 7.26
C GLU A 388 -21.46 -0.37 6.15
N ALA A 389 -21.20 0.91 5.86
CA ALA A 389 -20.26 1.34 4.83
C ALA A 389 -18.81 0.89 5.11
N TRP A 390 -18.49 0.59 6.39
CA TRP A 390 -17.16 0.24 6.86
C TRP A 390 -17.03 -1.24 7.25
N ARG A 391 -18.08 -2.06 7.09
CA ARG A 391 -17.99 -3.50 7.38
C ARG A 391 -17.06 -4.21 6.41
N GLY A 392 -16.06 -4.91 6.96
CA GLY A 392 -15.00 -5.59 6.19
C GLY A 392 -13.76 -4.71 5.91
N SER A 393 -13.75 -3.46 6.38
CA SER A 393 -12.62 -2.53 6.22
C SER A 393 -11.45 -2.76 7.18
N GLY A 394 -11.61 -3.63 8.18
CA GLY A 394 -10.67 -3.79 9.29
C GLY A 394 -10.96 -2.92 10.52
N VAL A 395 -11.93 -2.01 10.47
CA VAL A 395 -12.28 -1.12 11.60
C VAL A 395 -12.67 -1.91 12.86
N ALA A 396 -13.47 -2.97 12.73
CA ALA A 396 -13.83 -3.82 13.85
C ALA A 396 -12.60 -4.52 14.45
N ASP A 397 -11.69 -5.00 13.58
CA ASP A 397 -10.44 -5.64 13.97
C ASP A 397 -9.56 -4.68 14.79
N ALA A 398 -9.45 -3.42 14.35
CA ALA A 398 -8.70 -2.37 15.05
C ALA A 398 -9.32 -2.01 16.41
N LEU A 399 -10.65 -1.88 16.48
CA LEU A 399 -11.38 -1.63 17.73
C LEU A 399 -11.19 -2.75 18.75
N ILE A 400 -11.35 -4.01 18.32
CA ILE A 400 -11.18 -5.17 19.19
C ILE A 400 -9.75 -5.28 19.72
N GLU A 401 -8.73 -5.18 18.85
CA GLU A 401 -7.35 -5.25 19.32
C GLU A 401 -7.00 -4.07 20.24
N ARG A 402 -7.60 -2.88 20.04
CA ARG A 402 -7.45 -1.76 20.96
C ARG A 402 -8.07 -2.04 22.33
N ALA A 403 -9.31 -2.55 22.39
CA ALA A 403 -9.97 -2.91 23.64
C ALA A 403 -9.21 -4.00 24.42
N ILE A 404 -8.63 -4.97 23.70
CA ILE A 404 -7.85 -6.06 24.29
C ILE A 404 -6.51 -5.57 24.82
N ALA A 405 -5.83 -4.66 24.09
CA ALA A 405 -4.63 -4.01 24.58
C ALA A 405 -4.92 -3.22 25.87
N ASP A 406 -6.00 -2.43 25.87
CA ASP A 406 -6.43 -1.64 27.03
C ASP A 406 -6.76 -2.51 28.25
N ALA A 407 -7.49 -3.61 28.06
CA ALA A 407 -7.78 -4.56 29.15
C ALA A 407 -6.50 -5.22 29.72
N ARG A 408 -5.51 -5.51 28.86
CA ARG A 408 -4.21 -6.05 29.28
C ARG A 408 -3.43 -5.01 30.10
N ASP A 409 -3.42 -3.76 29.64
CA ASP A 409 -2.73 -2.66 30.31
C ASP A 409 -3.33 -2.38 31.70
N LEU A 410 -4.65 -2.61 31.86
CA LEU A 410 -5.36 -2.56 33.14
C LEU A 410 -5.17 -3.82 34.01
N GLY A 411 -4.39 -4.80 33.55
CA GLY A 411 -4.03 -6.00 34.33
C GLY A 411 -5.07 -7.12 34.34
N HIS A 412 -6.08 -7.09 33.47
CA HIS A 412 -7.04 -8.19 33.36
C HIS A 412 -6.37 -9.45 32.79
N ALA A 413 -6.71 -10.62 33.36
CA ALA A 413 -6.19 -11.91 32.89
C ALA A 413 -6.89 -12.41 31.62
N ALA A 414 -8.11 -11.96 31.35
CA ALA A 414 -8.91 -12.36 30.20
C ALA A 414 -9.94 -11.30 29.80
N VAL A 415 -10.38 -11.37 28.54
CA VAL A 415 -11.56 -10.65 28.02
C VAL A 415 -12.65 -11.66 27.67
N VAL A 416 -13.87 -11.39 28.11
CA VAL A 416 -15.05 -12.23 27.89
C VAL A 416 -16.07 -11.47 27.06
N LEU A 417 -16.76 -12.18 26.17
CA LEU A 417 -17.91 -11.66 25.43
C LEU A 417 -19.01 -12.70 25.30
N GLY A 418 -20.25 -12.22 25.14
CA GLY A 418 -21.40 -13.00 24.73
C GLY A 418 -21.74 -12.73 23.27
N THR A 419 -22.08 -13.76 22.51
CA THR A 419 -22.61 -13.60 21.15
C THR A 419 -23.67 -14.63 20.86
N ASN A 420 -24.71 -14.25 20.11
CA ASN A 420 -25.82 -15.12 19.79
C ASN A 420 -25.32 -16.41 19.11
N ARG A 421 -25.81 -17.57 19.56
CA ARG A 421 -25.41 -18.89 19.06
C ARG A 421 -25.66 -19.06 17.55
N GLY A 422 -26.66 -18.36 17.01
CA GLY A 422 -27.00 -18.30 15.58
C GLY A 422 -26.05 -17.42 14.77
N ASN A 423 -25.41 -16.41 15.36
CA ASN A 423 -24.50 -15.51 14.65
C ASN A 423 -23.13 -16.17 14.41
N LYS A 424 -23.05 -16.97 13.33
CA LYS A 424 -21.83 -17.71 12.98
C LYS A 424 -20.69 -16.81 12.52
N GLU A 425 -21.02 -15.69 11.87
CA GLU A 425 -20.04 -14.73 11.37
C GLU A 425 -19.31 -14.03 12.52
N ALA A 426 -20.05 -13.53 13.51
CA ALA A 426 -19.46 -12.94 14.71
C ALA A 426 -18.61 -13.96 15.48
N GLN A 427 -19.10 -15.20 15.65
CA GLN A 427 -18.31 -16.26 16.29
C GLN A 427 -17.00 -16.57 15.53
N ALA A 428 -17.02 -16.57 14.19
CA ALA A 428 -15.82 -16.76 13.39
C ALA A 428 -14.84 -15.58 13.52
N PHE A 429 -15.37 -14.35 13.51
CA PHE A 429 -14.60 -13.14 13.74
C PHE A 429 -13.92 -13.11 15.12
N TYR A 430 -14.65 -13.40 16.20
CA TYR A 430 -14.05 -13.47 17.53
C TYR A 430 -13.01 -14.59 17.64
N LYS A 431 -13.23 -15.75 16.99
CA LYS A 431 -12.21 -16.81 16.94
C LYS A 431 -10.92 -16.38 16.25
N HIS A 432 -11.02 -15.57 15.20
CA HIS A 432 -9.87 -14.99 14.51
C HIS A 432 -9.06 -14.09 15.47
N HIS A 433 -9.75 -13.29 16.28
CA HIS A 433 -9.15 -12.49 17.37
C HIS A 433 -8.79 -13.30 18.63
N GLY A 434 -8.55 -14.60 18.51
CA GLY A 434 -8.07 -15.44 19.60
C GLY A 434 -9.11 -15.85 20.64
N PHE A 435 -10.37 -15.42 20.54
CA PHE A 435 -11.40 -15.89 21.47
C PHE A 435 -11.74 -17.37 21.25
N ARG A 436 -12.06 -18.06 22.33
CA ARG A 436 -12.47 -19.47 22.33
C ARG A 436 -13.77 -19.62 23.10
N LYS A 437 -14.68 -20.46 22.58
CA LYS A 437 -15.92 -20.80 23.29
C LYS A 437 -15.58 -21.53 24.59
N ARG A 438 -16.07 -21.03 25.73
CA ARG A 438 -15.89 -21.66 27.05
C ARG A 438 -17.21 -22.05 27.72
N SER A 439 -18.30 -21.33 27.43
CA SER A 439 -19.61 -21.60 28.02
C SER A 439 -20.76 -21.19 27.07
N SER A 440 -21.99 -21.31 27.53
CA SER A 440 -23.20 -20.75 26.94
C SER A 440 -24.10 -20.21 28.05
N ARG A 441 -24.88 -19.18 27.72
CA ARG A 441 -25.90 -18.64 28.62
C ARG A 441 -27.24 -18.51 27.90
N THR A 442 -28.29 -18.36 28.69
CA THR A 442 -29.64 -18.14 28.21
C THR A 442 -30.24 -16.99 28.98
N PHE A 443 -30.82 -16.03 28.27
CA PHE A 443 -31.43 -14.84 28.83
C PHE A 443 -32.73 -14.53 28.09
N ASP A 444 -33.60 -13.74 28.69
CA ASP A 444 -34.89 -13.36 28.13
C ASP A 444 -34.83 -11.88 27.71
N VAL A 445 -35.30 -11.58 26.49
CA VAL A 445 -35.48 -10.20 26.01
C VAL A 445 -36.88 -10.12 25.42
N GLY A 446 -37.74 -9.30 26.03
CA GLY A 446 -39.11 -9.08 25.55
C GLY A 446 -39.97 -10.36 25.50
N GLY A 447 -39.73 -11.33 26.39
CA GLY A 447 -40.43 -12.63 26.39
C GLY A 447 -39.86 -13.65 25.41
N VAL A 448 -38.77 -13.31 24.70
CA VAL A 448 -38.08 -14.19 23.77
C VAL A 448 -36.81 -14.73 24.41
N ARG A 449 -36.72 -16.06 24.49
CA ARG A 449 -35.56 -16.74 25.04
C ARG A 449 -34.39 -16.74 24.05
N ASN A 450 -33.33 -16.04 24.40
CA ASN A 450 -32.11 -15.89 23.63
C ASN A 450 -30.99 -16.81 24.15
N TYR A 451 -30.14 -17.29 23.24
CA TYR A 451 -29.06 -18.23 23.54
C TYR A 451 -27.73 -17.69 23.07
N ASP A 452 -26.86 -17.35 24.01
CA ASP A 452 -25.50 -16.89 23.71
C ASP A 452 -24.47 -18.00 23.90
N VAL A 453 -23.43 -17.92 23.08
CA VAL A 453 -22.14 -18.53 23.34
C VAL A 453 -21.29 -17.52 24.10
N VAL A 454 -20.67 -17.95 25.21
CA VAL A 454 -19.70 -17.16 25.95
C VAL A 454 -18.30 -17.53 25.47
N MET A 455 -17.56 -16.53 25.01
CA MET A 455 -16.23 -16.68 24.44
C MET A 455 -15.21 -15.90 25.25
N VAL A 456 -14.00 -16.46 25.39
CA VAL A 456 -12.93 -15.92 26.23
C VAL A 456 -11.64 -15.82 25.43
N ARG A 457 -10.94 -14.69 25.53
CA ARG A 457 -9.55 -14.54 25.09
C ARG A 457 -8.68 -14.37 26.33
N ASP A 458 -7.78 -15.32 26.53
CA ASP A 458 -6.80 -15.28 27.61
C ASP A 458 -5.71 -14.22 27.26
N LEU A 459 -5.35 -13.37 28.22
CA LEU A 459 -4.38 -12.28 28.03
C LEU A 459 -3.00 -12.56 28.66
N THR A 460 -2.90 -13.58 29.51
CA THR A 460 -1.71 -13.94 30.28
C THR A 460 -0.70 -14.81 29.50
N ALA A 461 -0.60 -14.63 28.18
CA ALA A 461 0.27 -15.42 27.31
C ALA A 461 1.39 -14.57 26.70
#